data_AF-A0A087T6M3-F1
#
_entry.id   AF-A0A087T6M3-F1
#
_cell.length_a   1.000
_cell.length_b   1.000
_cell.length_c   1.000
_cell.angle_alpha   90.00
_cell.angle_beta   90.00
_cell.angle_gamma   90.00
#
_symmetry.space_group_name_H-M   'P 1'
#
loop_
_entity.id
_entity.type
_entity.pdbx_description
1 polymer ?
#
loop_
_entity_poly.entity_id
_entity_poly.type
_entity_poly.pdbx_seq_one_letter_code
_entity_poly.pdbx_strand_id
1 'polypeptide(L)'
;MTVVIKDVLESKCYSKPELCSILEISDFEFTSLLTKNTLHMEEFQLAQRAEHVFQEATRVMNFKSVCENSSGDKIHELGRLMNESHESCRDLYDCSHPDLDELVRISLEAGAKGSRLTGAGWGGCCVSLVMENQVDEFLNAVKRNFYGKKALSQTIDVETVMFLSKPSGGAVIYIVDNYAV
;
A
#
# COMPACT_ATOMS: atom_id res chain seq x y z
N MET A 1 -15.66 14.60 2.34
CA MET A 1 -14.36 14.74 3.03
C MET A 1 -13.31 15.32 2.09
N THR A 2 -13.14 14.80 0.88
CA THR A 2 -12.24 15.35 -0.15
C THR A 2 -12.49 16.81 -0.51
N VAL A 3 -13.75 17.26 -0.51
CA VAL A 3 -14.12 18.67 -0.74
C VAL A 3 -13.54 19.56 0.36
N VAL A 4 -13.67 19.16 1.63
CA VAL A 4 -13.14 19.91 2.79
C VAL A 4 -11.62 20.04 2.74
N ILE A 5 -10.91 19.02 2.25
CA ILE A 5 -9.45 19.09 2.11
C ILE A 5 -9.07 20.16 1.07
N LYS A 6 -9.75 20.20 -0.08
CA LYS A 6 -9.47 21.18 -1.13
C LYS A 6 -9.85 22.61 -0.72
N ASP A 7 -10.85 22.75 0.14
CA ASP A 7 -11.29 24.05 0.66
C ASP A 7 -10.39 24.59 1.79
N VAL A 8 -9.59 23.73 2.44
CA VAL A 8 -8.73 24.10 3.59
C VAL A 8 -7.24 24.05 3.24
N LEU A 9 -6.84 23.11 2.38
CA LEU A 9 -5.46 22.88 1.96
C LEU A 9 -5.32 23.14 0.45
N GLU A 10 -5.27 24.42 0.10
CA GLU A 10 -5.26 24.90 -1.29
C GLU A 10 -3.90 24.69 -1.99
N SER A 11 -2.79 24.71 -1.24
CA SER A 11 -1.45 24.58 -1.80
C SER A 11 -1.06 23.12 -2.00
N LYS A 12 -0.38 22.85 -3.12
CA LYS A 12 0.21 21.54 -3.41
C LYS A 12 1.43 21.26 -2.52
N CYS A 13 2.12 22.29 -2.05
CA CYS A 13 3.29 22.17 -1.19
C CYS A 13 3.39 23.42 -0.30
N TYR A 14 3.51 23.19 1.00
CA TYR A 14 3.65 24.25 1.99
C TYR A 14 5.10 24.37 2.42
N SER A 15 5.63 25.59 2.44
CA SER A 15 6.96 25.83 3.00
C SER A 15 6.89 25.94 4.53
N LYS A 16 7.99 25.65 5.23
CA LYS A 16 8.07 25.85 6.69
C LYS A 16 7.71 27.29 7.11
N PRO A 17 8.22 28.37 6.49
CA PRO A 17 7.83 29.74 6.84
C PRO A 17 6.33 30.02 6.64
N GLU A 18 5.75 29.49 5.57
CA GLU A 18 4.31 29.59 5.31
C GLU A 18 3.50 28.90 6.41
N LEU A 19 3.89 27.69 6.83
CA LEU A 19 3.22 26.98 7.91
C LEU A 19 3.39 27.68 9.26
N CYS A 20 4.55 28.23 9.57
CA CYS A 20 4.74 29.07 10.75
C CYS A 20 3.76 30.26 10.75
N SER A 21 3.56 30.90 9.59
CA SER A 21 2.59 31.99 9.44
C SER A 21 1.14 31.52 9.59
N ILE A 22 0.77 30.38 9.01
CA ILE A 22 -0.59 29.83 9.07
C ILE A 22 -0.95 29.40 10.49
N LEU A 23 0.01 28.78 11.19
CA LEU A 23 -0.18 28.27 12.55
C LEU A 23 0.04 29.32 13.63
N GLU A 24 0.50 30.52 13.25
CA GLU A 24 0.85 31.62 14.16
C GLU A 24 1.90 31.21 15.22
N ILE A 25 2.91 30.45 14.81
CA ILE A 25 4.00 29.97 15.67
C ILE A 25 5.38 30.39 15.17
N SER A 26 6.35 30.43 16.08
CA SER A 26 7.75 30.68 15.74
C SER A 26 8.41 29.47 15.05
N ASP A 27 9.52 29.73 14.35
CA ASP A 27 10.34 28.67 13.75
C ASP A 27 10.82 27.63 14.79
N PHE A 28 11.14 28.09 16.00
CA PHE A 28 11.55 27.22 17.10
C PHE A 28 10.41 26.27 17.53
N GLU A 29 9.20 26.81 17.69
CA GLU A 29 8.01 26.02 18.01
C GLU A 29 7.68 25.03 16.91
N PHE A 30 7.71 25.45 15.63
CA PHE A 30 7.50 24.54 14.51
C PHE A 30 8.54 23.42 14.48
N THR A 31 9.82 23.75 14.66
CA THR A 31 10.90 22.77 14.69
C THR A 31 10.72 21.74 15.81
N SER A 32 10.09 22.12 16.93
CA SER A 32 9.76 21.21 18.03
C SER A 32 8.67 20.19 17.68
N LEU A 33 7.89 20.43 16.62
CA LEU A 33 6.90 19.48 16.07
C LEU A 33 7.55 18.41 15.19
N LEU A 34 8.78 18.64 14.71
CA LEU A 34 9.49 17.73 13.82
C LEU A 34 10.26 16.66 14.61
N THR A 35 10.36 15.48 14.01
CA THR A 35 11.20 14.40 14.55
C THR A 35 12.66 14.60 14.16
N LYS A 36 13.59 13.97 14.89
CA LYS A 36 15.04 14.11 14.65
C LYS A 36 15.45 13.89 13.18
N ASN A 37 14.81 12.94 12.50
CA ASN A 37 15.07 12.61 11.10
C ASN A 37 14.30 13.48 10.09
N THR A 38 13.47 14.43 10.53
CA THR A 38 12.71 15.34 9.66
C THR A 38 13.04 16.82 9.92
N LEU A 39 13.95 17.14 10.83
CA LEU A 39 14.39 18.52 11.13
C LEU A 39 14.93 19.31 9.91
N HIS A 40 15.38 18.60 8.87
CA HIS A 40 15.90 19.19 7.64
C HIS A 40 14.82 19.46 6.58
N MET A 41 13.57 19.11 6.86
CA MET A 41 12.45 19.29 5.93
C MET A 41 11.99 20.74 5.93
N GLU A 42 11.93 21.32 4.74
CA GLU A 42 11.47 22.70 4.53
C GLU A 42 10.15 22.77 3.75
N GLU A 43 9.68 21.64 3.23
CA GLU A 43 8.53 21.51 2.34
C GLU A 43 7.61 20.36 2.75
N PHE A 44 6.29 20.59 2.70
CA PHE A 44 5.28 19.66 3.23
C PHE A 44 4.06 19.54 2.29
N GLN A 45 3.78 18.33 1.81
CA GLN A 45 2.66 18.04 0.89
C GLN A 45 1.36 17.72 1.65
N LEU A 46 0.87 18.68 2.44
CA LEU A 46 -0.24 18.43 3.39
C LEU A 46 -1.53 17.93 2.70
N ALA A 47 -1.94 18.54 1.60
CA ALA A 47 -3.19 18.23 0.92
C ALA A 47 -3.23 16.78 0.42
N GLN A 48 -2.17 16.33 -0.26
CA GLN A 48 -2.07 15.00 -0.85
C GLN A 48 -1.99 13.91 0.23
N ARG A 49 -1.21 14.16 1.30
CA ARG A 49 -1.11 13.21 2.40
C ARG A 49 -2.42 13.10 3.19
N ALA A 50 -3.10 14.21 3.43
CA ALA A 50 -4.43 14.19 4.05
C ALA A 50 -5.45 13.47 3.15
N GLU A 51 -5.50 13.79 1.87
CA GLU A 51 -6.42 13.17 0.91
C GLU A 51 -6.23 11.66 0.83
N HIS A 52 -4.98 11.19 0.73
CA HIS A 52 -4.67 9.77 0.80
C HIS A 52 -5.23 9.12 2.07
N VAL A 53 -4.92 9.67 3.25
CA VAL A 53 -5.29 9.07 4.54
C VAL A 53 -6.81 8.95 4.68
N PHE A 54 -7.56 10.01 4.38
CA PHE A 54 -9.02 9.98 4.50
C PHE A 54 -9.68 9.06 3.47
N GLN A 55 -9.18 9.04 2.24
CA GLN A 55 -9.68 8.13 1.21
C GLN A 55 -9.35 6.66 1.55
N GLU A 56 -8.14 6.37 2.04
CA GLU A 56 -7.72 5.02 2.40
C GLU A 56 -8.53 4.48 3.59
N ALA A 57 -8.75 5.30 4.63
CA ALA A 57 -9.64 4.94 5.74
C ALA A 57 -11.07 4.64 5.27
N THR A 58 -11.58 5.43 4.31
CA THR A 58 -12.90 5.18 3.70
C THR A 58 -12.89 3.87 2.90
N ARG A 59 -11.83 3.58 2.13
CA ARG A 59 -11.68 2.32 1.38
C ARG A 59 -11.67 1.11 2.29
N VAL A 60 -11.03 1.18 3.46
CA VAL A 60 -11.07 0.11 4.47
C VAL A 60 -12.50 -0.20 4.92
N MET A 61 -13.28 0.85 5.23
CA MET A 61 -14.68 0.68 5.64
C MET A 61 -15.54 0.11 4.52
N ASN A 62 -15.33 0.56 3.29
CA ASN A 62 -16.02 0.03 2.11
C ASN A 62 -15.65 -1.43 1.86
N PHE A 63 -14.36 -1.78 1.92
CA PHE A 63 -13.87 -3.15 1.74
C PHE A 63 -14.51 -4.09 2.76
N LYS A 64 -14.54 -3.68 4.04
CA LYS A 64 -15.23 -4.42 5.11
C LYS A 64 -16.72 -4.60 4.80
N SER A 65 -17.41 -3.53 4.41
CA SER A 65 -18.84 -3.59 4.09
C SER A 65 -19.14 -4.55 2.93
N VAL A 66 -18.31 -4.55 1.88
CA VAL A 66 -18.43 -5.47 0.75
C VAL A 66 -18.23 -6.93 1.18
N CYS A 67 -17.30 -7.18 2.10
CA CYS A 67 -17.13 -8.51 2.68
C CYS A 67 -18.39 -8.97 3.45
N GLU A 68 -18.97 -8.09 4.28
CA GLU A 68 -20.11 -8.38 5.16
C GLU A 68 -21.46 -8.54 4.42
N ASN A 69 -21.71 -7.78 3.35
CA ASN A 69 -22.98 -7.81 2.61
C ASN A 69 -23.09 -9.01 1.67
N SER A 70 -24.26 -9.61 1.45
CA SER A 70 -24.41 -10.87 0.68
C SER A 70 -24.81 -10.70 -0.79
N SER A 71 -24.93 -9.48 -1.31
CA SER A 71 -25.43 -9.20 -2.66
C SER A 71 -24.36 -8.61 -3.59
N GLY A 72 -24.45 -8.96 -4.89
CA GLY A 72 -23.60 -8.39 -5.95
C GLY A 72 -22.27 -9.11 -6.19
N ASP A 73 -21.50 -8.60 -7.15
CA ASP A 73 -20.16 -9.09 -7.50
C ASP A 73 -19.11 -8.54 -6.52
N LYS A 74 -18.97 -9.22 -5.38
CA LYS A 74 -18.01 -8.85 -4.34
C LYS A 74 -16.58 -8.78 -4.85
N ILE A 75 -16.17 -9.74 -5.65
CA ILE A 75 -14.76 -9.91 -6.02
C ILE A 75 -14.32 -8.75 -6.92
N HIS A 76 -15.16 -8.35 -7.87
CA HIS A 76 -14.89 -7.18 -8.69
C HIS A 76 -14.77 -5.91 -7.84
N GLU A 77 -15.67 -5.72 -6.89
CA GLU A 77 -15.67 -4.52 -6.04
C GLU A 77 -14.48 -4.46 -5.07
N LEU A 78 -14.13 -5.57 -4.43
CA LEU A 78 -12.92 -5.66 -3.61
C LEU A 78 -11.66 -5.40 -4.44
N GLY A 79 -11.63 -5.95 -5.66
CA GLY A 79 -10.54 -5.73 -6.61
C GLY A 79 -10.38 -4.25 -6.99
N ARG A 80 -11.49 -3.57 -7.32
CA ARG A 80 -11.52 -2.13 -7.59
C ARG A 80 -10.96 -1.32 -6.41
N LEU A 81 -11.40 -1.61 -5.19
CA LEU A 81 -10.92 -0.92 -3.98
C LEU A 81 -9.41 -1.11 -3.74
N MET A 82 -8.87 -2.30 -4.05
CA MET A 82 -7.43 -2.55 -3.97
C MET A 82 -6.65 -1.70 -5.00
N ASN A 83 -7.14 -1.61 -6.23
CA ASN A 83 -6.49 -0.83 -7.28
C ASN A 83 -6.50 0.67 -6.97
N GLU A 84 -7.64 1.21 -6.53
CA GLU A 84 -7.76 2.61 -6.10
C GLU A 84 -6.86 2.95 -4.91
N SER A 85 -6.66 1.97 -4.01
CA SER A 85 -5.70 2.10 -2.93
C SER A 85 -4.26 2.19 -3.46
N HIS A 86 -3.88 1.34 -4.43
CA HIS A 86 -2.56 1.42 -5.05
C HIS A 86 -2.31 2.75 -5.75
N GLU A 87 -3.26 3.23 -6.56
CA GLU A 87 -3.18 4.53 -7.22
C GLU A 87 -3.01 5.66 -6.21
N SER A 88 -3.76 5.62 -5.10
CA SER A 88 -3.63 6.59 -4.02
C SER A 88 -2.26 6.53 -3.34
N CYS A 89 -1.71 5.34 -3.09
CA CYS A 89 -0.36 5.19 -2.54
C CYS A 89 0.72 5.73 -3.49
N ARG A 90 0.57 5.49 -4.80
CA ARG A 90 1.51 5.95 -5.84
C ARG A 90 1.45 7.46 -6.04
N ASP A 91 0.25 8.01 -6.23
CA ASP A 91 0.08 9.37 -6.74
C ASP A 91 -0.15 10.41 -5.61
N LEU A 92 -0.79 10.01 -4.51
CA LEU A 92 -1.10 10.93 -3.39
C LEU A 92 -0.16 10.77 -2.21
N TYR A 93 0.21 9.54 -1.85
CA TYR A 93 1.14 9.30 -0.74
C TYR A 93 2.61 9.26 -1.17
N ASP A 94 2.85 9.05 -2.47
CA ASP A 94 4.19 8.95 -3.07
C ASP A 94 5.07 7.90 -2.38
N CYS A 95 4.48 6.74 -2.08
CA CYS A 95 5.15 5.62 -1.44
C CYS A 95 5.23 4.36 -2.33
N SER A 96 5.02 4.48 -3.64
CA SER A 96 5.26 3.36 -4.54
C SER A 96 6.74 3.26 -4.94
N HIS A 97 7.03 2.38 -5.91
CA HIS A 97 8.33 2.21 -6.53
C HIS A 97 8.12 1.72 -7.96
N PRO A 98 8.98 2.07 -8.95
CA PRO A 98 8.81 1.62 -10.33
C PRO A 98 8.62 0.09 -10.47
N ASP A 99 9.39 -0.67 -9.68
CA ASP A 99 9.26 -2.14 -9.64
C ASP A 99 7.92 -2.63 -9.06
N LEU A 100 7.36 -1.91 -8.08
CA LEU A 100 6.04 -2.23 -7.54
C LEU A 100 4.94 -1.91 -8.56
N ASP A 101 5.03 -0.75 -9.21
CA ASP A 101 4.06 -0.33 -10.24
C ASP A 101 4.05 -1.33 -11.41
N GLU A 102 5.24 -1.77 -11.84
CA GLU A 102 5.35 -2.81 -12.86
C GLU A 102 4.76 -4.14 -12.40
N LEU A 103 5.04 -4.58 -11.16
CA LEU A 103 4.53 -5.83 -10.62
C LEU A 103 3.00 -5.81 -10.46
N VAL A 104 2.42 -4.69 -10.02
CA VAL A 104 0.96 -4.51 -9.93
C VAL A 104 0.34 -4.58 -11.32
N ARG A 105 0.89 -3.85 -12.30
CA ARG A 105 0.41 -3.89 -13.69
C ARG A 105 0.44 -5.31 -14.25
N ILE A 106 1.57 -6.02 -14.11
CA ILE A 106 1.71 -7.39 -14.58
C ILE A 106 0.74 -8.33 -13.85
N SER A 107 0.52 -8.13 -12.55
CA SER A 107 -0.45 -8.92 -11.78
C SER A 107 -1.87 -8.77 -12.32
N LEU A 108 -2.29 -7.55 -12.65
CA LEU A 108 -3.60 -7.28 -13.23
C LEU A 108 -3.73 -7.89 -14.63
N GLU A 109 -2.71 -7.75 -15.47
CA GLU A 109 -2.66 -8.38 -16.81
C GLU A 109 -2.67 -9.91 -16.74
N ALA A 110 -2.13 -10.49 -15.67
CA ALA A 110 -2.14 -11.92 -15.37
C ALA A 110 -3.47 -12.43 -14.78
N GLY A 111 -4.48 -11.56 -14.63
CA GLY A 111 -5.83 -11.95 -14.21
C GLY A 111 -6.17 -11.66 -12.75
N ALA A 112 -5.31 -10.96 -11.99
CA ALA A 112 -5.68 -10.47 -10.67
C ALA A 112 -6.89 -9.51 -10.78
N LYS A 113 -7.83 -9.65 -9.85
CA LYS A 113 -9.03 -8.81 -9.74
C LYS A 113 -8.71 -7.47 -9.10
N GLY A 114 -7.71 -7.45 -8.22
CA GLY A 114 -7.10 -6.24 -7.69
C GLY A 114 -5.67 -6.52 -7.24
N SER A 115 -4.80 -5.52 -7.29
CA SER A 115 -3.40 -5.65 -6.92
C SER A 115 -2.86 -4.33 -6.39
N ARG A 116 -2.10 -4.39 -5.29
CA ARG A 116 -1.52 -3.21 -4.64
C ARG A 116 -0.25 -3.54 -3.88
N LEU A 117 0.60 -2.53 -3.68
CA LEU A 117 1.68 -2.61 -2.69
C LEU A 117 1.14 -2.93 -1.29
N THR A 118 1.97 -3.55 -0.44
CA THR A 118 1.63 -3.81 0.96
C THR A 118 2.83 -3.52 1.87
N GLY A 119 2.56 -3.07 3.09
CA GLY A 119 3.57 -2.51 3.99
C GLY A 119 3.82 -1.02 3.72
N ALA A 120 5.03 -0.56 4.03
CA ALA A 120 5.38 0.86 3.97
C ALA A 120 5.50 1.42 2.54
N GLY A 121 5.87 0.58 1.57
CA GLY A 121 6.15 1.00 0.21
C GLY A 121 7.64 1.29 -0.04
N TRP A 122 7.93 2.08 -1.09
CA TRP A 122 9.28 2.32 -1.66
C TRP A 122 10.04 1.03 -2.02
N GLY A 123 9.29 -0.01 -2.39
CA GLY A 123 9.77 -1.37 -2.62
C GLY A 123 9.02 -2.39 -1.77
N GLY A 124 9.58 -3.59 -1.63
CA GLY A 124 8.97 -4.65 -0.83
C GLY A 124 7.94 -5.47 -1.60
N CYS A 125 6.76 -5.68 -1.01
CA CYS A 125 5.81 -6.68 -1.48
C CYS A 125 4.56 -6.07 -2.13
N CYS A 126 3.92 -6.89 -2.96
CA CYS A 126 2.59 -6.66 -3.53
C CYS A 126 1.63 -7.75 -3.03
N VAL A 127 0.35 -7.40 -2.85
CA VAL A 127 -0.74 -8.35 -2.59
C VAL A 127 -1.74 -8.27 -3.73
N SER A 128 -2.13 -9.44 -4.26
CA SER A 128 -3.01 -9.56 -5.42
C SER A 128 -4.17 -10.51 -5.10
N LEU A 129 -5.39 -10.08 -5.43
CA LEU A 129 -6.61 -10.88 -5.32
C LEU A 129 -6.80 -11.69 -6.60
N VAL A 130 -6.73 -13.01 -6.51
CA VAL A 130 -6.79 -13.92 -7.65
C VAL A 130 -7.87 -14.98 -7.40
N MET A 131 -8.61 -15.34 -8.44
CA MET A 131 -9.58 -16.45 -8.34
C MET A 131 -8.84 -17.77 -8.19
N GLU A 132 -9.33 -18.66 -7.33
CA GLU A 132 -8.65 -19.93 -7.00
C GLU A 132 -8.35 -20.77 -8.24
N ASN A 133 -9.26 -20.82 -9.21
CA ASN A 133 -9.09 -21.54 -10.47
C ASN A 133 -8.15 -20.86 -11.47
N GLN A 134 -7.64 -19.66 -11.20
CA GLN A 134 -6.71 -18.91 -12.06
C GLN A 134 -5.31 -18.80 -11.44
N VAL A 135 -5.08 -19.40 -10.28
CA VAL A 135 -3.83 -19.25 -9.51
C VAL A 135 -2.61 -19.73 -10.31
N ASP A 136 -2.64 -20.92 -10.89
CA ASP A 136 -1.47 -21.47 -11.59
C ASP A 136 -1.10 -20.64 -12.82
N GLU A 137 -2.11 -20.17 -13.57
CA GLU A 137 -1.91 -19.29 -14.73
C GLU A 137 -1.31 -17.94 -14.30
N PHE A 138 -1.85 -17.35 -13.23
CA PHE A 138 -1.37 -16.10 -12.65
C PHE A 138 0.10 -16.20 -12.23
N LEU A 139 0.47 -17.23 -11.45
CA LEU A 139 1.83 -17.42 -10.96
C LEU A 139 2.82 -17.58 -12.13
N ASN A 140 2.47 -18.40 -13.13
CA ASN A 140 3.31 -18.58 -14.31
C ASN A 140 3.49 -17.29 -15.13
N ALA A 141 2.42 -16.49 -15.26
CA ALA A 141 2.48 -15.21 -15.97
C ALA A 141 3.37 -14.21 -15.23
N VAL A 142 3.23 -14.06 -13.90
CA VAL A 142 4.07 -13.15 -13.10
C VAL A 142 5.54 -13.59 -13.10
N LYS A 143 5.80 -14.90 -12.90
CA LYS A 143 7.15 -15.49 -12.98
C LYS A 143 7.83 -15.17 -14.29
N ARG A 144 7.13 -15.35 -15.42
CA ARG A 144 7.66 -15.08 -16.76
C ARG A 144 7.85 -13.59 -17.04
N ASN A 145 6.86 -12.76 -16.69
CA ASN A 145 6.80 -11.38 -17.18
C ASN A 145 7.52 -10.37 -16.29
N PHE A 146 7.64 -10.64 -14.98
CA PHE A 146 8.36 -9.77 -14.06
C PHE A 146 9.72 -10.36 -13.70
N TYR A 147 9.74 -11.52 -13.04
CA TYR A 147 10.97 -12.13 -12.53
C TYR A 147 11.88 -12.64 -13.65
N GLY A 148 11.31 -13.25 -14.70
CA GLY A 148 12.05 -13.80 -15.84
C GLY A 148 12.67 -12.75 -16.76
N LYS A 149 12.20 -11.49 -16.72
CA LYS A 149 12.79 -10.38 -17.50
C LYS A 149 13.93 -9.68 -16.77
N LYS A 150 13.99 -9.80 -15.45
CA LYS A 150 15.04 -9.18 -14.65
C LYS A 150 16.22 -10.15 -14.52
N ALA A 151 17.43 -9.61 -14.42
CA ALA A 151 18.63 -10.39 -14.07
C ALA A 151 18.51 -11.13 -12.71
N LEU A 152 17.42 -10.85 -11.97
CA LEU A 152 17.00 -11.54 -10.75
C LEU A 152 16.73 -13.03 -10.94
N SER A 153 16.36 -13.50 -12.13
CA SER A 153 16.08 -14.93 -12.36
C SER A 153 17.30 -15.83 -12.18
N GLN A 154 18.52 -15.27 -12.16
CA GLN A 154 19.76 -16.00 -11.92
C GLN A 154 20.18 -16.02 -10.44
N THR A 155 19.57 -15.18 -9.60
CA THR A 155 19.97 -14.95 -8.21
C THR A 155 18.88 -15.21 -7.19
N ILE A 156 17.61 -15.30 -7.62
CA ILE A 156 16.45 -15.48 -6.74
C ILE A 156 15.71 -16.75 -7.13
N ASP A 157 15.47 -17.61 -6.14
CA ASP A 157 14.48 -18.67 -6.25
C ASP A 157 13.08 -18.06 -6.21
N VAL A 158 12.40 -18.02 -7.36
CA VAL A 158 11.08 -17.37 -7.50
C VAL A 158 10.05 -17.96 -6.54
N GLU A 159 10.16 -19.25 -6.20
CA GLU A 159 9.23 -19.91 -5.27
C GLU A 159 9.33 -19.34 -3.84
N THR A 160 10.44 -18.66 -3.51
CA THR A 160 10.63 -18.00 -2.20
C THR A 160 10.07 -16.58 -2.13
N VAL A 161 9.81 -15.95 -3.29
CA VAL A 161 9.37 -14.54 -3.39
C VAL A 161 7.96 -14.39 -3.96
N MET A 162 7.32 -15.49 -4.34
CA MET A 162 5.96 -15.52 -4.85
C MET A 162 5.23 -16.73 -4.26
N PHE A 163 4.23 -16.49 -3.43
CA PHE A 163 3.52 -17.55 -2.72
C PHE A 163 2.07 -17.18 -2.47
N LEU A 164 1.25 -18.21 -2.26
CA LEU A 164 -0.15 -18.09 -1.87
C LEU A 164 -0.25 -17.97 -0.36
N SER A 165 -1.18 -17.15 0.10
CA SER A 165 -1.47 -17.00 1.53
C SER A 165 -2.96 -17.16 1.80
N LYS A 166 -3.27 -17.70 2.98
CA LYS A 166 -4.61 -17.72 3.57
C LYS A 166 -4.50 -17.10 4.96
N PRO A 167 -5.56 -16.44 5.48
CA PRO A 167 -5.56 -15.95 6.85
C PRO A 167 -5.15 -17.06 7.83
N SER A 168 -4.12 -16.81 8.63
CA SER A 168 -3.55 -17.77 9.59
C SER A 168 -3.80 -17.35 11.04
N GLY A 169 -3.52 -18.26 11.98
CA GLY A 169 -3.53 -17.93 13.41
C GLY A 169 -2.48 -16.87 13.78
N GLY A 170 -2.70 -16.21 14.92
CA GLY A 170 -1.73 -15.28 15.51
C GLY A 170 -0.60 -16.00 16.24
N ALA A 171 0.16 -15.25 17.04
CA ALA A 171 1.27 -15.80 17.82
C ALA A 171 0.79 -16.88 18.82
N VAL A 172 1.52 -17.98 18.89
CA VAL A 172 1.25 -19.11 19.81
C VAL A 172 2.55 -19.58 20.48
N ILE A 173 2.42 -20.12 21.69
CA ILE A 173 3.52 -20.78 22.40
C ILE A 173 3.36 -22.28 22.19
N TYR A 174 4.38 -22.91 21.62
CA TYR A 174 4.46 -24.37 21.54
C TYR A 174 5.18 -24.88 22.79
N ILE A 175 4.45 -25.55 23.67
CA ILE A 175 5.04 -26.28 24.80
C ILE A 175 5.47 -27.64 24.26
N VAL A 176 6.77 -27.84 24.16
CA VAL A 176 7.36 -29.14 23.80
C VAL A 176 7.64 -29.88 25.09
N ASP A 177 6.73 -30.77 25.49
CA ASP A 177 7.03 -31.72 26.56
C ASP A 177 8.07 -32.71 26.03
N ASN A 178 9.32 -32.64 26.52
CA ASN A 178 10.18 -33.79 26.86
C ASN A 178 11.64 -33.43 27.10
N TYR A 179 12.16 -33.80 28.27
CA TYR A 179 13.25 -34.78 28.37
C TYR A 179 12.98 -35.65 29.61
N ALA A 180 12.37 -36.83 29.42
CA ALA A 180 12.53 -37.89 30.40
C ALA A 180 14.02 -38.29 30.37
N VAL A 181 14.74 -37.92 31.44
CA VAL A 181 16.14 -38.31 31.68
C VAL A 181 16.22 -39.79 31.99
#